data_AF-A0A8T1XRA9-F1
#
_entry.id   AF-A0A8T1XRA9-F1
#
_cell.length_a   1.000
_cell.length_b   1.000
_cell.length_c   1.000
_cell.angle_alpha   90.00
_cell.angle_beta   90.00
_cell.angle_gamma   90.00
#
_symmetry.space_group_name_H-M   'P 1'
#
loop_
_entity.id
_entity.type
_entity.pdbx_description
1 polymer ?
#
loop_
_entity_poly.entity_id
_entity_poly.type
_entity_poly.pdbx_seq_one_letter_code
_entity_poly.pdbx_strand_id
1 'polypeptide(L)' 'MTQPEFDEASMKAFCLFEFGACLLQRVAMEHGLILVDIKYEFGRSSDGSILLIDEIHIPDSSRYCLAGSYEVLKC' A
#
# COMPACT_ATOMS: atom_id res chain seq x y z
N MET A 1 -12.85 12.12 11.47
CA MET A 1 -13.15 10.76 10.98
C MET A 1 -13.88 10.03 12.09
N THR A 2 -15.04 9.47 11.79
CA THR A 2 -15.78 8.60 12.74
C THR A 2 -15.20 7.18 12.73
N GLN A 3 -15.52 6.34 13.71
CA GLN A 3 -15.04 4.95 13.73
C GLN A 3 -15.42 4.16 12.46
N PRO A 4 -16.67 4.21 11.96
CA PRO A 4 -17.03 3.52 10.71
C PRO A 4 -16.25 4.01 9.49
N GLU A 5 -15.98 5.32 9.41
CA GLU A 5 -15.18 5.91 8.32
C GLU A 5 -13.72 5.43 8.38
N PHE A 6 -13.16 5.31 9.58
CA PHE A 6 -11.83 4.76 9.78
C PHE A 6 -11.77 3.28 9.40
N ASP A 7 -12.77 2.50 9.80
CA ASP A 7 -12.84 1.07 9.49
C ASP A 7 -12.94 0.85 7.96
N GLU A 8 -13.73 1.68 7.27
CA GLU A 8 -13.83 1.66 5.80
C GLU A 8 -12.48 2.01 5.14
N ALA A 9 -11.82 3.08 5.58
CA ALA A 9 -10.52 3.50 5.04
C ALA A 9 -9.45 2.42 5.29
N SER A 10 -9.43 1.85 6.49
CA SER A 10 -8.51 0.79 6.90
C SER A 10 -8.71 -0.46 6.03
N MET A 11 -9.96 -0.90 5.83
CA MET A 11 -10.26 -2.05 4.97
C MET A 11 -9.82 -1.80 3.52
N LYS A 12 -10.08 -0.61 2.97
CA LYS A 12 -9.61 -0.24 1.62
C LYS A 12 -8.09 -0.25 1.54
N ALA A 13 -7.40 0.29 2.54
CA ALA A 13 -5.93 0.30 2.61
C ALA A 13 -5.35 -1.13 2.61
N PHE A 14 -5.92 -2.05 3.39
CA PHE A 14 -5.50 -3.45 3.41
C PHE A 14 -5.72 -4.13 2.05
N CYS A 15 -6.89 -3.96 1.42
CA CYS A 15 -7.14 -4.54 0.10
C CYS A 15 -6.18 -4.01 -0.98
N LEU A 16 -5.90 -2.69 -0.96
CA LEU A 16 -4.93 -2.08 -1.88
C LEU A 16 -3.51 -2.59 -1.64
N PHE A 17 -3.12 -2.76 -0.37
CA PHE A 17 -1.82 -3.30 0.00
C PHE A 17 -1.67 -4.75 -0.48
N GLU A 18 -2.65 -5.61 -0.23
CA GLU A 18 -2.62 -7.01 -0.70
C GLU A 18 -2.57 -7.10 -2.23
N PHE A 19 -3.37 -6.29 -2.91
CA PHE A 19 -3.36 -6.23 -4.37
C PHE A 19 -1.98 -5.80 -4.90
N GLY A 20 -1.42 -4.73 -4.36
CA GLY A 20 -0.10 -4.24 -4.71
C GLY A 20 0.99 -5.26 -4.44
N ALA A 21 1.01 -5.85 -3.24
CA ALA A 21 1.97 -6.86 -2.84
C ALA A 21 1.90 -8.11 -3.74
N CYS A 22 0.71 -8.54 -4.15
CA CYS A 22 0.54 -9.66 -5.08
C CYS A 22 1.08 -9.32 -6.48
N LEU A 23 0.70 -8.15 -7.03
CA LEU A 23 1.18 -7.71 -8.34
C LEU A 23 2.71 -7.56 -8.32
N LEU A 24 3.24 -6.94 -7.27
CA LEU A 24 4.65 -6.72 -7.08
C LEU A 24 5.40 -8.02 -6.78
N GLN A 25 4.84 -9.02 -6.10
CA GLN A 25 5.46 -10.34 -5.96
C GLN A 25 5.64 -11.03 -7.32
N ARG A 26 4.65 -10.93 -8.21
CA ARG A 26 4.76 -11.46 -9.57
C ARG A 26 5.87 -10.75 -10.35
N VAL A 27 5.94 -9.43 -10.23
CA VAL A 27 7.01 -8.60 -10.81
C VAL A 27 8.35 -8.80 -10.07
N ALA A 28 8.35 -9.14 -8.79
CA ALA A 28 9.54 -9.38 -7.97
C ALA A 28 10.27 -10.64 -8.42
N MET A 29 9.54 -11.64 -8.89
CA MET A 29 10.15 -12.81 -9.50
C MET A 29 10.89 -12.43 -10.80
N GLU A 30 10.44 -11.38 -11.50
CA GLU A 30 11.03 -10.92 -12.75
C GLU A 30 12.12 -9.84 -12.55
N HIS A 31 11.97 -8.98 -11.54
CA HIS A 31 12.78 -7.76 -11.32
C HIS A 31 13.35 -7.61 -9.90
N GLY A 32 13.01 -8.52 -8.98
CA GLY A 32 13.62 -8.60 -7.65
C GLY A 32 13.20 -7.50 -6.66
N LEU A 33 11.99 -6.96 -6.72
CA LEU A 33 11.53 -5.88 -5.82
C LEU A 33 10.44 -6.35 -4.83
N ILE A 34 10.56 -5.98 -3.55
CA ILE A 34 9.60 -6.28 -2.49
C ILE A 34 9.01 -4.97 -1.98
N LEU A 35 7.69 -4.87 -1.91
CA LEU A 35 6.98 -3.78 -1.22
C LEU A 35 7.06 -4.01 0.29
N VAL A 36 7.70 -3.09 1.01
CA VAL A 36 7.81 -3.16 2.48
C VAL A 36 6.63 -2.46 3.13
N ASP A 37 6.31 -1.25 2.66
CA ASP A 37 5.19 -0.45 3.15
C ASP A 37 4.84 0.66 2.16
N ILE A 38 3.67 1.26 2.39
CA ILE A 38 3.08 2.33 1.58
C ILE A 38 2.20 3.20 2.47
N LYS A 39 2.16 4.50 2.15
CA LYS A 39 1.22 5.47 2.71
C LYS A 39 0.05 5.68 1.76
N TYR A 40 -1.18 5.59 2.27
CA TYR A 40 -2.40 5.96 1.54
C TYR A 40 -3.04 7.19 2.15
N GLU A 41 -3.57 8.07 1.32
CA GLU A 41 -4.34 9.24 1.77
C GLU A 41 -5.79 9.13 1.33
N PHE A 42 -6.69 9.18 2.33
CA PHE A 42 -8.13 9.12 2.11
C PHE A 42 -8.81 10.43 2.50
N GLY A 43 -9.65 10.93 1.62
CA GLY A 43 -10.51 12.08 1.82
C GLY A 43 -11.97 11.66 2.01
N ARG A 44 -12.76 12.57 2.58
CA ARG A 44 -14.22 12.44 2.66
C ARG A 44 -14.87 13.30 1.60
N SER A 45 -15.68 12.71 0.75
CA SER A 45 -16.48 13.42 -0.26
C SER A 45 -17.68 14.13 0.38
N SER A 46 -18.31 15.04 -0.36
CA SER A 46 -19.49 15.79 0.06
C SER A 46 -20.70 14.90 0.37
N ASP A 47 -20.77 13.70 -0.21
CA ASP A 47 -21.80 12.69 0.06
C ASP A 47 -21.48 11.79 1.27
N GLY A 48 -20.33 11.99 1.90
CA GLY A 48 -19.86 11.21 3.03
C GLY A 48 -19.06 9.95 2.67
N SER A 49 -18.85 9.65 1.38
CA SER A 49 -18.02 8.51 0.97
C SER A 49 -16.53 8.74 1.25
N ILE A 50 -15.82 7.66 1.59
CA ILE A 50 -14.37 7.67 1.76
C ILE A 50 -13.68 7.38 0.43
N LEU A 51 -12.95 8.35 -0.09
CA LEU A 51 -12.26 8.28 -1.37
C LEU A 51 -10.76 8.29 -1.15
N LEU A 52 -10.05 7.52 -1.96
CA LEU A 52 -8.60 7.65 -2.07
C LEU A 52 -8.31 8.89 -2.93
N ILE A 53 -7.44 9.76 -2.45
CA ILE A 53 -7.25 11.10 -3.05
C ILE A 53 -5.84 11.35 -3.58
N ASP A 54 -4.90 10.45 -3.28
CA ASP A 54 -3.50 10.60 -3.63
C ASP A 54 -2.98 9.39 -4.44
N GLU A 55 -1.72 9.47 -4.84
CA GLU A 55 -1.00 8.46 -5.60
C GLU A 55 -0.90 7.08 -4.90
N ILE A 56 -0.69 6.04 -5.71
CA ILE A 56 -0.66 4.64 -5.28
C ILE A 56 0.53 3.92 -5.90
N HIS A 57 1.23 3.12 -5.09
CA HIS A 57 2.29 2.20 -5.53
C HIS A 57 3.38 2.89 -6.38
N ILE A 58 3.74 4.12 -5.99
CA ILE A 58 4.91 4.80 -6.55
C ILE A 58 6.02 4.95 -5.49
N PRO A 59 7.29 5.10 -5.90
CA PRO A 59 8.43 5.15 -4.97
C PRO A 59 8.39 6.28 -3.94
N ASP A 60 7.73 7.40 -4.22
CA ASP A 60 7.66 8.52 -3.28
C ASP A 60 6.75 8.22 -2.08
N SER A 61 5.67 7.46 -2.30
CA SER A 61 4.71 7.06 -1.26
C SER A 61 4.94 5.65 -0.72
N SER A 62 5.88 4.89 -1.29
CA SER A 62 6.11 3.48 -0.98
C SER A 62 7.58 3.13 -0.83
N ARG A 63 7.90 2.23 0.11
CA ARG A 63 9.25 1.70 0.27
C ARG A 63 9.37 0.35 -0.42
N TYR A 64 10.32 0.27 -1.34
CA TYR A 64 10.70 -0.95 -2.03
C TYR A 64 12.09 -1.40 -1.60
N CYS A 65 12.26 -2.70 -1.40
CA CYS A 65 13.56 -3.33 -1.17
C CYS A 65 13.88 -4.31 -2.29
N LEU A 66 15.18 -4.51 -2.56
CA LEU A 66 15.59 -5.60 -3.44
C LEU A 66 15.42 -6.93 -2.68
N ALA A 67 14.80 -7.92 -3.32
CA ALA A 67 14.51 -9.23 -2.74
C ALA A 67 15.78 -9.90 -2.18
N GLY A 68 16.92 -9.74 -2.88
CA GLY A 68 18.22 -10.27 -2.43
C GLY A 68 18.82 -9.55 -1.20
N SER A 69 18.35 -8.35 -0.86
CA SER A 69 18.81 -7.60 0.33
C SER A 69 17.95 -7.80 1.57
N TYR A 70 16.75 -8.38 1.42
CA TYR A 70 15.79 -8.51 2.52
C TYR A 70 16.23 -9.54 3.59
N GLU A 71 17.04 -10.54 3.22
CA GLU A 71 17.63 -11.48 4.18
C GLU A 71 18.59 -10.82 5.17
N VAL A 72 19.15 -9.64 4.84
CA VAL A 72 20.12 -8.93 5.70
C VAL A 72 19.43 -8.09 6.78
N LEU A 73 18.10 -7.92 6.73
CA LEU A 73 17.31 -7.12 7.68
C LEU A 73 16.56 -7.96 8.73
N LYS A 74 16.76 -9.28 8.76
CA LYS A 74 16.37 -10.09 9.92
C LYS A 74 17.41 -9.89 11.03
N CYS A 75 17.25 -8.82 11.81
CA CYS A 75 17.79 -8.76 13.17
C CYS A 75 17.13 -9.81 14.05
#